data_AF-A0A838XFJ9-F1
#
_entry.id   AF-A0A838XFJ9-F1
#
_cell.length_a   1.000
_cell.length_b   1.000
_cell.length_c   1.000
_cell.angle_alpha   90.00
_cell.angle_beta   90.00
_cell.angle_gamma   90.00
#
_symmetry.space_group_name_H-M   'P 1'
#
loop_
_entity.id
_entity.type
_entity.pdbx_description
1 polymer ?
#
loop_
_entity_poly.entity_id
_entity_poly.type
_entity_poly.pdbx_seq_one_letter_code
_entity_poly.pdbx_strand_id
1 'polypeptide(L)'
;MSSDSPSKAPPTPFRGREPGAVDNAFAILEQVARSGAGVSAREIAETLGMPRATAYRILKHLVQQEYLVRSPDLSGFALGQRVRNLAGAVAPLDPTDES
;
A
#
# COMPACT_ATOMS: atom_id res chain seq x y z
N MET A 1 24.35 5.08 53.08
CA MET A 1 23.67 3.96 52.39
C MET A 1 22.64 4.57 51.46
N SER A 2 23.08 4.93 50.25
CA SER A 2 22.23 5.41 49.17
C SER A 2 21.96 4.24 48.25
N SER A 3 20.71 3.82 48.13
CA SER A 3 20.27 2.96 47.05
C SER A 3 19.15 3.67 46.32
N ASP A 4 19.58 4.55 45.41
CA ASP A 4 18.79 4.97 44.26
C ASP A 4 18.63 3.75 43.34
N SER A 5 17.40 3.31 43.11
CA SER A 5 17.08 2.32 42.09
C SER A 5 16.59 3.09 40.87
N PRO A 6 17.27 3.04 39.70
CA PRO A 6 16.71 3.67 38.53
C PRO A 6 15.50 2.84 38.07
N SER A 7 14.37 3.54 38.11
CA SER A 7 13.08 3.21 37.54
C SER A 7 13.21 2.57 36.16
N LYS A 8 12.49 1.46 35.98
CA LYS A 8 12.21 0.80 34.70
C LYS A 8 11.59 1.84 33.75
N ALA A 9 12.40 2.37 32.84
CA ALA A 9 11.94 3.30 31.82
C ALA A 9 10.73 2.69 31.07
N PRO A 10 9.68 3.47 30.78
CA PRO A 10 8.56 2.99 29.99
C PRO A 10 9.08 2.60 28.59
N PRO A 11 8.46 1.61 27.91
CA PRO A 11 8.78 1.33 26.53
C PRO A 11 8.55 2.62 25.74
N THR A 12 9.60 3.13 25.10
CA THR A 12 9.50 4.25 24.18
C THR A 12 8.38 3.96 23.19
N PRO A 13 7.36 4.84 23.03
CA PRO A 13 6.39 4.67 21.98
C PRO A 13 7.16 4.58 20.66
N PHE A 14 6.82 3.61 19.82
CA PHE A 14 7.34 3.47 18.46
C PHE A 14 7.26 4.84 17.79
N ARG A 15 8.38 5.59 17.73
CA ARG A 15 8.50 6.79 16.92
C ARG A 15 8.67 6.32 15.47
N GLY A 16 7.61 5.68 14.96
CA GLY A 16 7.55 5.10 13.63
C GLY A 16 7.13 6.18 12.64
N ARG A 17 8.10 6.79 12.00
CA ARG A 17 7.90 7.39 10.69
C ARG A 17 7.67 6.22 9.70
N GLU A 18 6.51 5.91 9.13
CA GLU A 18 5.22 6.61 8.96
C GLU A 18 4.07 5.60 8.72
N PRO A 19 2.87 5.81 9.29
CA PRO A 19 1.60 5.30 8.74
C PRO A 19 1.44 5.63 7.24
N GLY A 20 1.92 6.82 6.84
CA GLY A 20 1.79 7.35 5.48
C GLY A 20 2.39 6.51 4.35
N ALA A 21 3.48 5.74 4.55
CA ALA A 21 4.03 4.93 3.44
C ALA A 21 3.14 3.74 3.10
N VAL A 22 2.53 3.13 4.13
CA VAL A 22 1.58 2.03 3.99
C VAL A 22 0.25 2.56 3.44
N ASP A 23 -0.24 3.67 3.98
CA ASP A 23 -1.45 4.35 3.50
C ASP A 23 -1.32 4.74 2.02
N ASN A 24 -0.16 5.28 1.63
CA ASN A 24 0.13 5.62 0.24
C ASN A 24 0.16 4.38 -0.68
N ALA A 25 0.68 3.25 -0.18
CA ALA A 25 0.69 2.01 -0.94
C ALA A 25 -0.74 1.49 -1.20
N PHE A 26 -1.60 1.51 -0.18
CA PHE A 26 -3.02 1.16 -0.35
C PHE A 26 -3.73 2.13 -1.30
N ALA A 27 -3.54 3.45 -1.12
CA ALA A 27 -4.13 4.45 -1.99
C ALA A 27 -3.72 4.26 -3.47
N ILE A 28 -2.47 3.88 -3.73
CA ILE A 28 -1.99 3.56 -5.09
C ILE A 28 -2.68 2.30 -5.64
N LEU A 29 -2.77 1.22 -4.85
CA LEU A 29 -3.43 -0.02 -5.29
C LEU A 29 -4.90 0.21 -5.64
N GLU A 30 -5.62 0.93 -4.79
CA GLU A 30 -7.01 1.28 -5.05
C GLU A 30 -7.16 2.21 -6.26
N GLN A 31 -6.23 3.15 -6.45
CA GLN A 31 -6.27 4.04 -7.61
C GLN A 31 -6.09 3.27 -8.91
N VAL A 32 -5.17 2.31 -8.95
CA VAL A 32 -5.00 1.42 -10.10
C VAL A 32 -6.26 0.56 -10.32
N ALA A 33 -6.88 0.07 -9.24
CA ALA A 33 -8.14 -0.67 -9.33
C ALA A 33 -9.28 0.17 -9.94
N ARG A 34 -9.39 1.45 -9.54
CA ARG A 34 -10.42 2.38 -10.04
C ARG A 34 -10.17 2.84 -11.48
N SER A 35 -8.93 3.13 -11.84
CA SER A 35 -8.57 3.62 -13.18
C SER A 35 -8.53 2.52 -14.24
N GLY A 36 -8.33 1.27 -13.84
CA GLY A 36 -8.12 0.15 -14.76
C GLY A 36 -6.68 0.03 -15.24
N ALA A 37 -6.44 -0.97 -16.10
CA ALA A 37 -5.11 -1.25 -16.62
C ALA A 37 -4.60 -0.12 -17.53
N GLY A 38 -3.33 0.26 -17.35
CA GLY A 38 -2.66 1.25 -18.20
C GLY A 38 -2.55 2.65 -17.58
N VAL A 39 -3.04 2.87 -16.35
CA VAL A 39 -2.85 4.15 -15.66
C VAL A 39 -1.37 4.40 -15.38
N SER A 40 -0.89 5.60 -15.72
CA SER A 40 0.52 5.96 -15.60
C SER A 40 0.91 6.41 -14.19
N ALA A 41 2.20 6.34 -13.86
CA ALA A 41 2.72 6.86 -12.59
C ALA A 41 2.43 8.36 -12.39
N ARG A 42 2.40 9.12 -13.49
CA ARG A 42 2.11 10.54 -13.47
C ARG A 42 0.67 10.79 -13.06
N GLU A 43 -0.28 10.12 -13.70
CA GLU A 43 -1.71 10.25 -13.39
C GLU A 43 -2.02 9.79 -11.97
N ILE A 44 -1.40 8.71 -11.50
CA ILE A 44 -1.53 8.24 -10.11
C ILE A 44 -1.05 9.32 -9.13
N ALA A 45 0.15 9.89 -9.35
CA ALA A 45 0.70 10.92 -8.46
C ALA A 45 -0.16 12.18 -8.45
N GLU A 46 -0.65 12.61 -9.62
CA GLU A 46 -1.52 13.79 -9.76
C GLU A 46 -2.87 13.57 -9.08
N THR A 47 -3.50 12.41 -9.30
CA THR A 47 -4.81 12.09 -8.71
C THR A 47 -4.75 12.00 -7.18
N LEU A 48 -3.67 11.44 -6.64
CA LEU A 48 -3.51 11.25 -5.20
C LEU A 48 -2.83 12.43 -4.50
N GLY A 49 -2.49 13.50 -5.23
CA GLY A 49 -1.79 14.67 -4.66
C GLY A 49 -0.39 14.33 -4.08
N MET A 50 0.25 13.27 -4.58
CA MET A 50 1.51 12.77 -4.05
C MET A 50 2.72 13.40 -4.76
N PRO A 51 3.85 13.64 -4.05
CA PRO A 51 5.11 13.93 -4.71
C PRO A 51 5.50 12.79 -5.64
N ARG A 52 5.84 13.11 -6.90
CA ARG A 52 6.18 12.11 -7.92
C ARG A 52 7.25 11.12 -7.47
N ALA A 53 8.32 11.60 -6.82
CA ALA A 53 9.39 10.74 -6.32
C ALA A 53 8.89 9.68 -5.33
N THR A 54 7.95 10.05 -4.45
CA THR A 54 7.31 9.13 -3.50
C THR A 54 6.48 8.09 -4.24
N ALA A 55 5.60 8.52 -5.16
CA ALA A 55 4.78 7.62 -5.96
C ALA A 55 5.63 6.62 -6.76
N TYR A 56 6.68 7.08 -7.44
CA TYR A 56 7.58 6.20 -8.19
C TYR A 56 8.28 5.15 -7.31
N ARG A 57 8.73 5.53 -6.11
CA ARG A 57 9.36 4.59 -5.18
C ARG A 57 8.39 3.51 -4.72
N ILE A 58 7.17 3.90 -4.38
CA ILE A 58 6.13 2.97 -3.93
C ILE A 58 5.69 2.06 -5.08
N LEU A 59 5.41 2.61 -6.27
CA LEU A 59 5.06 1.85 -7.47
C LEU A 59 6.13 0.81 -7.81
N LYS A 60 7.41 1.19 -7.79
CA LYS A 60 8.53 0.26 -8.02
C LYS A 60 8.50 -0.87 -6.99
N HIS A 61 8.29 -0.55 -5.72
CA HIS A 61 8.22 -1.55 -4.67
C HIS A 61 7.02 -2.49 -4.85
N LEU A 62 5.83 -1.97 -5.13
CA LEU A 62 4.64 -2.78 -5.37
C LEU A 62 4.77 -3.70 -6.59
N VAL A 63 5.48 -3.26 -7.64
CA VAL A 63 5.81 -4.13 -8.79
C VAL A 63 6.79 -5.23 -8.39
N GLN A 64 7.86 -4.89 -7.66
CA GLN A 64 8.82 -5.88 -7.15
C GLN A 64 8.16 -6.93 -6.25
N GLN A 65 7.11 -6.53 -5.53
CA GLN A 65 6.32 -7.38 -4.66
C GLN A 65 5.14 -8.05 -5.37
N GLU A 66 5.02 -7.92 -6.69
CA GLU A 66 3.98 -8.54 -7.54
C GLU A 66 2.53 -8.13 -7.21
N TYR A 67 2.36 -7.04 -6.47
CA TYR A 67 1.05 -6.41 -6.24
C TYR A 67 0.62 -5.54 -7.43
N LEU A 68 1.59 -5.04 -8.20
CA LEU A 68 1.36 -4.40 -9.49
C LEU A 68 2.17 -5.09 -10.58
N VAL A 69 1.72 -4.95 -11.83
CA VAL A 69 2.49 -5.28 -13.03
C VAL A 69 2.58 -4.04 -13.92
N ARG A 70 3.65 -3.95 -14.71
CA ARG A 70 3.73 -2.96 -15.78
C ARG A 70 3.01 -3.50 -17.02
N SER A 71 2.31 -2.62 -17.71
CA SER A 71 1.74 -2.92 -19.01
C SER A 71 2.84 -3.22 -20.04
N PRO A 72 2.63 -4.14 -21.00
CA PRO A 72 3.64 -4.50 -22.03
C PRO A 72 4.06 -3.34 -22.93
N ASP A 73 3.17 -2.37 -23.14
CA ASP A 73 3.42 -1.12 -23.87
C ASP A 73 4.15 -0.06 -23.02
N LEU A 74 4.55 -0.41 -21.79
CA LEU A 74 5.22 0.44 -20.80
C LEU A 74 4.45 1.70 -20.38
N SER A 75 3.19 1.86 -20.81
CA SER A 75 2.40 3.08 -20.62
C SER A 75 1.89 3.24 -19.19
N GLY A 76 1.68 2.14 -18.46
CA GLY A 76 1.13 2.22 -17.12
C GLY A 76 1.18 0.93 -16.30
N PHE A 77 0.34 0.90 -15.27
CA PHE A 77 0.29 -0.13 -14.25
C PHE A 77 -1.07 -0.84 -14.25
N ALA A 78 -1.06 -2.08 -13.78
CA ALA A 78 -2.27 -2.87 -13.52
C ALA A 78 -2.08 -3.69 -12.24
N LEU A 79 -3.17 -4.19 -11.66
CA LEU A 79 -3.12 -5.06 -10.48
C LEU A 79 -2.42 -6.39 -10.81
N GLY A 80 -1.53 -6.80 -9.91
CA GLY A 80 -0.71 -8.00 -10.03
C GLY A 80 -1.36 -9.25 -9.43
N GLN A 81 -0.62 -10.36 -9.48
CA GLN A 81 -1.13 -11.67 -9.08
C GLN A 81 -1.44 -11.76 -7.60
N ARG A 82 -0.65 -11.12 -6.73
CA ARG A 82 -0.90 -11.16 -5.28
C ARG A 82 -2.21 -10.48 -4.90
N VAL A 83 -2.60 -9.40 -5.59
CA VAL A 83 -3.92 -8.77 -5.37
C VAL A 83 -5.05 -9.71 -5.80
N ARG A 84 -4.91 -10.39 -6.94
CA ARG A 84 -5.89 -11.41 -7.38
C ARG A 84 -6.02 -12.56 -6.37
N ASN A 85 -4.90 -13.03 -5.83
CA ASN A 85 -4.90 -14.09 -4.82
C ASN A 85 -5.59 -13.62 -3.52
N LEU A 86 -5.34 -12.38 -3.08
CA LEU A 86 -6.03 -11.80 -1.93
C LEU A 86 -7.55 -11.71 -2.16
N ALA A 87 -7.97 -11.21 -3.33
CA ALA A 87 -9.39 -11.13 -3.68
C ALA A 87 -10.06 -12.50 -3.73
N GLY A 88 -9.37 -13.54 -4.23
CA GLY A 88 -9.91 -14.90 -4.26
C GLY A 88 -9.95 -15.61 -2.89
N ALA A 89 -9.15 -15.16 -1.91
CA ALA A 89 -9.15 -15.72 -0.56
C ALA A 89 -10.31 -15.21 0.30
N VAL A 90 -10.82 -14.02 -0.02
CA VAL A 90 -12.08 -13.52 0.51
C VAL A 90 -13.15 -14.15 -0.37
N ALA A 91 -13.64 -15.34 -0.01
CA ALA A 91 -14.86 -15.88 -0.62
C ALA A 91 -15.92 -14.76 -0.66
N PRO A 92 -16.76 -14.67 -1.70
CA PRO A 92 -17.85 -13.71 -1.70
C PRO A 92 -18.54 -13.82 -0.35
N LEU A 93 -18.63 -12.72 0.40
CA LEU A 93 -19.58 -12.65 1.50
C LEU A 93 -20.93 -12.81 0.81
N ASP A 94 -21.44 -14.04 0.75
CA ASP A 94 -22.77 -14.28 0.23
C ASP A 94 -23.70 -13.44 1.11
N PRO A 95 -24.41 -12.43 0.56
CA PRO A 95 -25.27 -11.55 1.34
C PRO A 95 -26.51 -12.29 1.92
N THR A 96 -26.58 -13.60 1.76
CA THR A 96 -27.65 -14.48 2.23
C THR A 96 -27.45 -15.06 3.63
N ASP A 97 -26.34 -14.76 4.31
CA ASP A 97 -26.12 -15.17 5.72
C ASP A 97 -26.80 -14.24 6.75
N GLU A 98 -27.54 -13.21 6.31
CA GLU A 98 -28.50 -12.47 7.15
C GLU A 98 -29.93 -12.96 6.88
N SER A 99 -30.32 -14.08 7.49
CA SER A 99 -31.73 -14.52 7.60
C SER A 99 -31.98 -15.25 8.92
#